data_AF-A0A7Y5RGQ3-F1
#
_entry.id   AF-A0A7Y5RGQ3-F1
#
_cell.length_a   1.000
_cell.length_b   1.000
_cell.length_c   1.000
_cell.angle_alpha   90.00
_cell.angle_beta   90.00
_cell.angle_gamma   90.00
#
_symmetry.space_group_name_H-M   'P 1'
#
loop_
_entity.id
_entity.type
_entity.pdbx_description
1 polymer ?
#
loop_
_entity_poly.entity_id
_entity_poly.type
_entity_poly.pdbx_seq_one_letter_code
_entity_poly.pdbx_strand_id
1 'polypeptide(L)' 'DTRPSDNGWSGPSNGVIRCESNDMGRNYCRVAIRRGVRLIKQRSGSPCREGDTWGYDRGGIWVDRGCRADFAVR' A
#
# COMPACT_ATOMS: atom_id res chain seq x y z
N ASP A 1 11.76 26.53 7.28
CA ASP A 1 11.54 25.95 5.94
C ASP A 1 11.30 24.45 6.04
N THR A 2 10.03 24.06 6.14
CA THR A 2 9.62 22.67 6.38
C THR A 2 9.75 21.87 5.08
N ARG A 3 10.80 21.03 4.97
CA ARG A 3 10.89 19.99 3.95
C ARG A 3 11.36 18.67 4.58
N PRO A 4 10.47 17.84 5.13
CA PRO A 4 10.78 16.43 5.28
C PRO A 4 10.65 15.78 3.90
N SER A 5 11.72 15.87 3.10
CA SER A 5 11.90 15.06 1.90
C SER A 5 12.29 13.65 2.32
N ASP A 6 11.34 12.92 2.89
CA ASP A 6 11.48 11.50 3.20
C ASP A 6 11.12 10.70 1.94
N ASN A 7 12.09 10.53 1.03
CA ASN A 7 11.93 9.72 -0.18
C ASN A 7 13.18 8.85 -0.45
N GLY A 8 13.78 8.31 0.61
CA GLY A 8 14.72 7.20 0.54
C GLY A 8 13.99 5.92 0.93
N TRP A 9 13.73 5.03 -0.03
CA TRP A 9 13.21 3.69 0.20
C TRP A 9 13.93 3.00 1.37
N SER A 10 13.28 2.93 2.52
CA SER A 10 13.67 2.13 3.68
C SER A 10 12.42 1.86 4.52
N GLY A 11 11.41 1.24 3.91
CA GLY A 11 10.20 0.81 4.63
C GLY A 11 10.52 -0.46 5.45
N PRO A 12 10.36 -0.45 6.79
CA PRO A 12 10.81 -1.53 7.65
C PRO A 12 10.01 -2.81 7.39
N SER A 13 10.69 -3.95 7.51
CA SER A 13 10.18 -5.32 7.39
C SER A 13 9.12 -5.74 8.44
N ASN A 14 8.45 -4.77 9.08
CA ASN A 14 7.26 -4.84 9.94
C ASN A 14 6.75 -3.39 10.13
N GLY A 15 5.74 -2.93 9.37
CA GLY A 15 5.35 -1.53 9.37
C GLY A 15 4.08 -1.21 8.58
N VAL A 16 3.62 0.04 8.66
CA VAL A 16 2.51 0.54 7.84
C VAL A 16 3.07 1.07 6.51
N ILE A 17 2.66 0.45 5.41
CA ILE A 17 3.01 0.80 4.04
C ILE A 17 1.84 1.54 3.42
N ARG A 18 2.11 2.72 2.86
CA ARG A 18 1.14 3.43 2.04
C ARG A 18 1.24 2.96 0.60
N CYS A 19 0.15 2.45 0.04
CA CYS A 19 0.09 2.04 -1.36
C CYS A 19 -1.12 2.68 -2.05
N GLU A 20 -0.88 3.30 -3.20
CA GLU A 20 -1.88 4.09 -3.91
C GLU A 20 -1.83 3.89 -5.43
N SER A 21 -3.00 3.67 -6.01
CA SER A 21 -3.22 3.75 -7.46
C SER A 21 -3.70 5.16 -7.78
N ASN A 22 -2.87 5.95 -8.45
CA ASN A 22 -3.21 7.31 -8.88
C ASN A 22 -3.71 7.36 -10.33
N ASP A 23 -3.32 6.38 -11.16
CA ASP A 23 -3.57 6.37 -12.60
C ASP A 23 -4.76 5.47 -13.00
N MET A 24 -5.63 5.12 -12.05
CA MET A 24 -6.66 4.07 -12.19
C MET A 24 -6.15 2.66 -12.56
N GLY A 25 -4.85 2.50 -12.85
CA GLY A 25 -4.20 1.22 -13.12
C GLY A 25 -3.64 0.54 -11.88
N ARG A 26 -3.23 -0.71 -12.05
CA ARG A 26 -2.65 -1.52 -10.98
C ARG A 26 -1.27 -1.00 -10.60
N ASN A 27 -1.11 -0.54 -9.36
CA ASN A 27 0.18 -0.21 -8.75
C ASN A 27 0.62 -1.32 -7.80
N TYR A 28 1.93 -1.57 -7.71
CA TYR A 28 2.51 -2.63 -6.90
C TYR A 28 3.58 -2.07 -5.95
N CYS A 29 3.29 -2.12 -4.65
CA CYS A 29 4.22 -1.76 -3.60
C CYS A 29 4.97 -3.00 -3.13
N ARG A 30 6.25 -3.09 -3.52
CA ARG A 30 7.15 -4.16 -3.11
C ARG A 30 7.42 -4.06 -1.61
N VAL A 31 7.00 -5.06 -0.86
CA VAL A 31 7.23 -5.16 0.59
C VAL A 31 7.30 -6.62 0.99
N ALA A 32 8.27 -6.96 1.85
CA ALA A 32 8.41 -8.31 2.37
C ALA A 32 7.29 -8.62 3.38
N ILE A 33 6.29 -9.39 2.96
CA ILE A 33 5.15 -9.80 3.78
C ILE A 33 5.44 -11.18 4.37
N ARG A 34 5.44 -11.29 5.71
CA ARG A 34 5.82 -12.53 6.41
C ARG A 34 4.61 -13.27 6.98
N ARG A 35 3.65 -12.53 7.54
CA ARG A 35 2.44 -13.07 8.19
C ARG A 35 1.15 -12.63 7.51
N GLY A 36 1.16 -11.49 6.85
CA GLY A 36 0.00 -11.00 6.10
C GLY A 36 -0.12 -9.48 6.12
N VAL A 37 -1.18 -9.00 5.49
CA VAL A 37 -1.45 -7.57 5.29
C VAL A 37 -2.83 -7.23 5.82
N ARG A 38 -2.96 -6.06 6.43
CA ARG A 38 -4.24 -5.53 6.88
C ARG A 38 -4.41 -4.09 6.42
N LEU A 39 -5.55 -3.78 5.83
CA LEU A 39 -5.92 -2.39 5.55
C LEU A 39 -6.18 -1.65 6.87
N ILE A 40 -5.43 -0.58 7.10
CA ILE A 40 -5.53 0.26 8.31
C ILE A 40 -6.42 1.46 8.04
N LYS A 41 -6.22 2.14 6.91
CA LYS A 41 -6.97 3.35 6.59
C LYS A 41 -7.11 3.55 5.10
N GLN A 42 -8.34 3.68 4.62
CA GLN A 42 -8.61 4.12 3.26
C GLN A 42 -8.31 5.62 3.14
N ARG A 43 -7.55 5.98 2.11
CA ARG A 43 -7.18 7.35 1.74
C ARG A 43 -7.89 7.81 0.47
N SER A 44 -8.35 6.89 -0.39
CA SER A 44 -9.14 7.19 -1.58
C SER A 44 -10.64 7.33 -1.29
N GLY A 45 -11.35 8.04 -2.18
CA GLY A 45 -12.80 7.93 -2.28
C GLY A 45 -13.25 6.62 -2.94
N SER A 46 -12.40 6.03 -3.79
CA SER A 46 -12.66 4.73 -4.40
C SER A 46 -12.65 3.61 -3.35
N PRO A 47 -13.59 2.65 -3.41
CA PRO A 47 -13.66 1.55 -2.46
C PRO A 47 -12.46 0.63 -2.58
N CYS A 48 -11.76 0.40 -1.45
CA CYS A 48 -10.68 -0.57 -1.35
C CYS A 48 -11.22 -1.93 -0.89
N ARG A 49 -11.49 -2.83 -1.84
CA ARG A 49 -11.97 -4.20 -1.60
C ARG A 49 -10.86 -5.21 -1.87
N GLU A 50 -10.61 -6.06 -0.90
CA GLU A 50 -9.60 -7.13 -1.00
C GLU A 50 -10.00 -8.13 -2.09
N GLY A 51 -9.06 -8.50 -2.96
CA GLY A 51 -9.28 -9.35 -4.13
C GLY A 51 -9.83 -8.60 -5.35
N ASP A 52 -10.38 -7.41 -5.15
CA ASP A 52 -11.01 -6.60 -6.19
C ASP A 52 -10.10 -5.43 -6.60
N THR A 53 -9.93 -4.45 -5.71
CA THR A 53 -9.20 -3.21 -5.96
C THR A 53 -7.89 -3.15 -5.20
N TRP A 54 -7.63 -4.13 -4.33
CA TRP A 54 -6.31 -4.33 -3.75
C TRP A 54 -6.14 -5.79 -3.33
N GLY A 55 -4.89 -6.19 -3.11
CA GLY A 55 -4.54 -7.49 -2.56
C GLY A 55 -3.07 -7.54 -2.21
N TYR A 56 -2.61 -8.70 -1.77
CA TYR A 56 -1.21 -8.89 -1.41
C TYR A 56 -0.75 -10.30 -1.70
N ASP A 57 0.56 -10.44 -1.93
CA ASP A 57 1.26 -11.70 -2.09
C ASP A 57 2.57 -11.67 -1.28
N ARG A 58 3.42 -12.70 -1.42
CA ARG A 58 4.68 -12.76 -0.66
C ARG A 58 5.68 -11.66 -1.05
N GLY A 59 5.56 -11.10 -2.25
CA GLY A 59 6.41 -10.05 -2.79
C GLY A 59 5.95 -8.62 -2.50
N GLY A 60 4.71 -8.42 -2.05
CA GLY A 60 4.18 -7.08 -1.84
C GLY A 60 2.66 -6.95 -1.91
N ILE A 61 2.22 -5.70 -1.94
CA ILE A 61 0.82 -5.29 -1.98
C ILE A 61 0.56 -4.69 -3.35
N TRP A 62 -0.55 -5.04 -3.96
CA TRP A 62 -1.02 -4.38 -5.17
C TRP A 62 -2.35 -3.66 -4.91
N VAL A 63 -2.53 -2.51 -5.56
CA VAL A 63 -3.74 -1.70 -5.53
C VAL A 63 -4.13 -1.35 -6.95
N ASP A 64 -5.41 -1.19 -7.22
CA ASP A 64 -5.97 -1.06 -8.57
C ASP A 64 -7.23 -0.18 -8.54
N ARG A 65 -7.70 0.28 -9.70
CA ARG A 65 -8.93 1.09 -9.85
C ARG A 65 -8.98 2.32 -8.93
N GLY A 66 -7.83 2.95 -8.69
CA GLY A 66 -7.75 4.16 -7.88
C GLY A 66 -7.86 3.93 -6.36
N CYS A 67 -7.77 2.69 -5.88
CA CYS A 67 -7.69 2.39 -4.46
C CYS A 67 -6.38 2.92 -3.86
N ARG A 68 -6.51 3.63 -2.73
CA ARG A 68 -5.39 4.22 -1.99
C ARG A 68 -5.64 3.99 -0.52
N ALA A 69 -4.72 3.30 0.14
CA ALA A 69 -4.86 2.99 1.55
C ALA A 69 -3.49 2.78 2.22
N ASP A 70 -3.50 2.90 3.54
CA ASP A 70 -2.41 2.49 4.40
C ASP A 70 -2.62 1.04 4.83
N PHE A 71 -1.59 0.23 4.67
CA PHE A 71 -1.60 -1.21 4.91
C PHE A 71 -0.55 -1.58 5.95
N ALA A 72 -0.95 -2.27 7.00
CA ALA A 72 0.01 -2.84 7.95
C ALA A 72 0.48 -4.21 7.46
N VAL A 73 1.80 -4.36 7.30
CA VAL A 73 2.45 -5.65 7.04
C VAL A 73 3.05 -6.21 8.34
N ARG A 74 2.96 -7.52 8.51
CA ARG A 74 3.54 -8.28 9.64
C ARG A 74 4.30 -9.51 9.14
#